data_AF-A0A2D5EYE3-F1
#
_entry.id   AF-A0A2D5EYE3-F1
#
_cell.length_a   1.000
_cell.length_b   1.000
_cell.length_c   1.000
_cell.angle_alpha   90.00
_cell.angle_beta   90.00
_cell.angle_gamma   90.00
#
_symmetry.space_group_name_H-M   'P 1'
#
loop_
_entity.id
_entity.type
_entity.pdbx_description
1 polymer ?
#
loop_
_entity_poly.entity_id
_entity_poly.type
_entity_poly.pdbx_seq_one_letter_code
_entity_poly.pdbx_strand_id
1 'polypeptide(L)'
;MGREGALRAQHGEAAAKPLFEQFLGERGLDPNLWAQAWNAWWTRMESDPSGKLHARFATLQQQATQQAHLADIPDASQDAKEGVTLEVYAKCMAKAAAGEDMQAVVAAEGLSWEQWQKAQTAWNTAMGADHDHHLTTQYGQLYAKYTPGFQQQMEGQTAAIMAAEHAQREAGRPDEPEEEYELEDMIRELDDPTPRTRWTAAHHVANQWDIGDKSDPTLKAAAEKAYTLAHEALDRFDEITVSEAEALAQDLKVFAEEGLLDAERAADSKQAIERALAQGREQLATFETAFAPIRDKAVPERVKMQSRIQDFQGFVETLSELVEEWDDIDLPEAPAGASAAGSAAGSTPGSTPGAAIQPAKKDDEGGFLGFLKSLPLIGQLLKMLGL
;
A
#
# COMPACT_ATOMS: atom_id res chain seq x y z
N MET A 1 -9.02 10.16 -5.17
CA MET A 1 -7.89 11.10 -5.34
C MET A 1 -8.40 12.43 -5.86
N GLY A 2 -8.30 13.49 -5.06
CA GLY A 2 -8.48 14.85 -5.57
C GLY A 2 -7.33 15.25 -6.51
N ARG A 3 -7.41 16.46 -7.12
CA ARG A 3 -6.35 16.98 -8.00
C ARG A 3 -4.98 16.95 -7.33
N GLU A 4 -4.91 17.21 -6.03
CA GLU A 4 -3.68 17.13 -5.24
C GLU A 4 -3.03 15.73 -5.30
N GLY A 5 -3.80 14.66 -5.08
CA GLY A 5 -3.28 13.29 -5.16
C GLY A 5 -2.80 12.93 -6.57
N ALA A 6 -3.48 13.41 -7.61
CA ALA A 6 -3.01 13.23 -9.00
C ALA A 6 -1.68 13.96 -9.27
N LEU A 7 -1.52 15.17 -8.72
CA LEU A 7 -0.27 15.92 -8.83
C LEU A 7 0.87 15.25 -8.05
N ARG A 8 0.60 14.72 -6.84
CA ARG A 8 1.58 13.93 -6.08
C ARG A 8 2.04 12.69 -6.85
N ALA A 9 1.10 11.95 -7.44
CA ALA A 9 1.43 10.79 -8.25
C ALA A 9 2.28 11.14 -9.50
N GLN A 10 1.99 12.27 -10.15
CA GLN A 10 2.67 12.70 -11.38
C GLN A 10 4.03 13.37 -11.15
N HIS A 11 4.18 14.12 -10.07
CA HIS A 11 5.33 15.01 -9.86
C HIS A 11 6.13 14.72 -8.59
N GLY A 12 5.66 13.83 -7.72
CA GLY A 12 6.21 13.61 -6.38
C GLY A 12 5.67 14.62 -5.35
N GLU A 13 5.87 14.34 -4.07
CA GLU A 13 5.31 15.12 -2.95
C GLU A 13 5.78 16.59 -2.96
N ALA A 14 7.10 16.80 -3.09
CA ALA A 14 7.71 18.12 -3.05
C ALA A 14 7.24 19.04 -4.21
N ALA A 15 7.13 18.50 -5.43
CA ALA A 15 6.73 19.28 -6.61
C ALA A 15 5.21 19.42 -6.77
N ALA A 16 4.41 18.58 -6.11
CA ALA A 16 2.96 18.64 -6.21
C ALA A 16 2.35 19.87 -5.53
N LYS A 17 2.94 20.33 -4.42
CA LYS A 17 2.43 21.47 -3.65
C LYS A 17 2.31 22.75 -4.48
N PRO A 18 3.36 23.27 -5.14
CA PRO A 18 3.23 24.49 -5.95
C PRO A 18 2.25 24.34 -7.13
N LEU A 19 2.16 23.14 -7.71
CA LEU A 19 1.20 22.86 -8.79
C LEU A 19 -0.25 22.84 -8.30
N PHE A 20 -0.47 22.36 -7.07
CA PHE A 20 -1.78 22.37 -6.45
C PHE A 20 -2.20 23.80 -6.07
N GLU A 21 -1.28 24.60 -5.53
CA GLU A 21 -1.49 26.02 -5.26
C GLU A 21 -1.82 26.79 -6.55
N GLN A 22 -1.10 26.54 -7.65
CA GLN A 22 -1.42 27.10 -8.96
C GLN A 22 -2.84 26.73 -9.40
N PHE A 23 -3.20 25.45 -9.30
CA PHE A 23 -4.54 24.96 -9.67
C PHE A 23 -5.67 25.60 -8.84
N LEU A 24 -5.44 25.80 -7.54
CA LEU A 24 -6.37 26.54 -6.69
C LEU A 24 -6.48 28.00 -7.15
N GLY A 25 -5.33 28.64 -7.42
CA GLY A 25 -5.26 30.01 -7.93
C GLY A 25 -6.01 30.22 -9.25
N GLU A 26 -5.90 29.28 -10.20
CA GLU A 26 -6.66 29.28 -11.47
C GLU A 26 -8.18 29.21 -11.26
N ARG A 27 -8.63 28.74 -10.09
CA ARG A 27 -10.04 28.67 -9.69
C ARG A 27 -10.45 29.79 -8.74
N GLY A 28 -9.56 30.76 -8.50
CA GLY A 28 -9.80 31.86 -7.56
C GLY A 28 -9.88 31.38 -6.10
N LEU A 29 -9.26 30.23 -5.78
CA LEU A 29 -9.17 29.69 -4.44
C LEU A 29 -7.76 29.92 -3.89
N ASP A 30 -7.69 30.40 -2.65
CA ASP A 30 -6.46 30.44 -1.88
C ASP A 30 -6.28 29.11 -1.10
N PRO A 31 -5.04 28.59 -0.92
CA PRO A 31 -4.80 27.37 -0.16
C PRO A 31 -5.38 27.38 1.26
N ASN A 32 -5.31 28.51 1.99
CA ASN A 32 -5.88 28.58 3.33
C ASN A 32 -7.40 28.53 3.29
N LEU A 33 -8.02 29.22 2.33
CA LEU A 33 -9.47 29.17 2.14
C LEU A 33 -9.94 27.74 1.79
N TRP A 34 -9.20 27.04 0.93
CA TRP A 34 -9.48 25.64 0.61
C TRP A 34 -9.35 24.74 1.85
N ALA A 35 -8.27 24.87 2.62
CA ALA A 35 -8.05 24.09 3.84
C ALA A 35 -9.14 24.35 4.90
N GLN A 36 -9.54 25.60 5.08
CA GLN A 36 -10.65 25.96 5.97
C GLN A 36 -11.97 25.33 5.52
N ALA A 37 -12.27 25.38 4.22
CA ALA A 37 -13.47 24.77 3.67
C ALA A 37 -13.46 23.24 3.83
N TRP A 38 -12.31 22.60 3.58
CA TRP A 38 -12.11 21.16 3.79
C TRP A 38 -12.33 20.77 5.25
N ASN A 39 -11.67 21.45 6.19
CA ASN A 39 -11.80 21.18 7.62
C ASN A 39 -13.24 21.37 8.11
N ALA A 40 -13.89 22.48 7.71
CA ALA A 40 -15.28 22.73 8.08
C ALA A 40 -16.24 21.65 7.53
N TRP A 41 -15.97 21.20 6.30
CA TRP A 41 -16.74 20.12 5.69
C TRP A 41 -16.47 18.77 6.37
N TRP A 42 -15.22 18.45 6.72
CA TRP A 42 -14.85 17.26 7.48
C TRP A 42 -15.52 17.22 8.84
N THR A 43 -15.43 18.32 9.61
CA THR A 43 -16.13 18.46 10.90
C THR A 43 -17.63 18.23 10.76
N ARG A 44 -18.25 18.74 9.69
CA ARG A 44 -19.68 18.53 9.44
C ARG A 44 -20.01 17.06 9.15
N MET A 45 -19.14 16.34 8.45
CA MET A 45 -19.34 14.91 8.21
C MET A 45 -19.16 14.09 9.49
N GLU A 46 -18.11 14.36 10.27
CA GLU A 46 -17.87 13.69 11.56
C GLU A 46 -19.00 13.96 12.57
N SER A 47 -19.69 15.09 12.44
CA SER A 47 -20.86 15.43 13.25
C SER A 47 -22.18 14.88 12.71
N ASP A 48 -22.18 14.08 11.63
CA ASP A 48 -23.39 13.44 11.09
C ASP A 48 -23.57 12.03 11.68
N PRO A 49 -24.39 11.85 12.73
CA PRO A 49 -24.56 10.54 13.37
C PRO A 49 -25.25 9.52 12.46
N SER A 50 -25.84 9.96 11.34
CA SER A 50 -26.45 9.06 10.37
C SER A 50 -25.44 8.44 9.40
N GLY A 51 -24.20 8.94 9.36
CA GLY A 51 -23.17 8.50 8.42
C GLY A 51 -23.46 8.80 6.94
N LYS A 52 -24.60 9.44 6.63
CA LYS A 52 -25.08 9.64 5.25
C LYS A 52 -24.21 10.63 4.48
N LEU A 53 -23.75 11.69 5.13
CA LEU A 53 -22.82 12.63 4.49
C LEU A 53 -21.51 11.95 4.14
N HIS A 54 -20.98 11.13 5.05
CA HIS A 54 -19.76 10.36 4.85
C HIS A 54 -19.91 9.37 3.67
N ALA A 55 -21.02 8.63 3.64
CA ALA A 55 -21.33 7.71 2.55
C ALA A 55 -21.44 8.40 1.20
N ARG A 56 -22.18 9.51 1.13
CA ARG A 56 -22.33 10.28 -0.11
C ARG A 56 -20.99 10.82 -0.61
N PHE A 57 -20.15 11.30 0.30
CA PHE A 57 -18.81 11.72 -0.06
C PHE A 57 -17.97 10.57 -0.61
N ALA A 58 -17.93 9.44 0.09
CA ALA A 58 -17.17 8.26 -0.32
C ALA A 58 -17.60 7.81 -1.74
N THR A 59 -18.90 7.80 -2.04
CA THR A 59 -19.41 7.50 -3.38
C THR A 59 -18.93 8.51 -4.43
N LEU A 60 -19.02 9.82 -4.16
CA LEU A 60 -18.53 10.85 -5.08
C LEU A 60 -17.02 10.75 -5.30
N GLN A 61 -16.26 10.50 -4.22
CA GLN A 61 -14.82 10.34 -4.27
C GLN A 61 -14.43 9.09 -5.06
N GLN A 62 -15.14 7.97 -4.88
CA GLN A 62 -14.94 6.74 -5.65
C GLN A 62 -15.21 6.99 -7.13
N GLN A 63 -16.33 7.63 -7.48
CA GLN A 63 -16.66 7.98 -8.86
C GLN A 63 -15.58 8.86 -9.51
N ALA A 64 -15.16 9.93 -8.83
CA ALA A 64 -14.11 10.82 -9.32
C ALA A 64 -12.76 10.09 -9.48
N THR A 65 -12.42 9.22 -8.52
CA THR A 65 -11.18 8.43 -8.58
C THR A 65 -11.20 7.47 -9.75
N GLN A 66 -12.30 6.75 -9.96
CA GLN A 66 -12.44 5.84 -11.08
C GLN A 66 -12.41 6.58 -12.42
N GLN A 67 -13.09 7.72 -12.54
CA GLN A 67 -13.03 8.56 -13.74
C GLN A 67 -11.59 9.00 -14.03
N ALA A 68 -10.83 9.39 -13.00
CA ALA A 68 -9.43 9.75 -13.16
C ALA A 68 -8.57 8.55 -13.58
N HIS A 69 -8.80 7.35 -13.01
CA HIS A 69 -8.07 6.13 -13.39
C HIS A 69 -8.36 5.70 -14.83
N LEU A 70 -9.59 5.91 -15.31
CA LEU A 70 -10.03 5.56 -16.65
C LEU A 70 -9.84 6.68 -17.69
N ALA A 71 -9.33 7.85 -17.31
CA ALA A 71 -9.27 9.02 -18.19
C ALA A 71 -8.46 8.78 -19.48
N ASP A 72 -7.39 8.00 -19.38
CA ASP A 72 -6.50 7.65 -20.51
C ASP A 72 -6.82 6.27 -21.12
N ILE A 73 -7.84 5.59 -20.61
CA ILE A 73 -8.22 4.24 -21.04
C ILE A 73 -9.37 4.37 -22.05
N PRO A 74 -9.26 3.78 -23.25
CA PRO A 74 -10.35 3.78 -24.21
C PRO A 74 -11.63 3.19 -23.60
N ASP A 75 -12.76 3.85 -23.88
CA ASP A 75 -14.07 3.35 -23.48
C ASP A 75 -14.39 2.05 -24.24
N ALA A 76 -14.43 0.95 -23.51
CA ALA A 76 -14.76 -0.38 -24.00
C ALA A 76 -16.27 -0.66 -23.98
N SER A 77 -17.12 0.31 -23.61
CA SER A 77 -18.58 0.13 -23.53
C SER A 77 -19.19 -0.36 -24.86
N GLN A 78 -18.62 0.10 -25.98
CA GLN A 78 -19.04 -0.26 -27.34
C GLN A 78 -18.21 -1.38 -27.97
N ASP A 79 -17.17 -1.87 -27.30
CA ASP A 79 -16.43 -3.04 -27.76
C ASP A 79 -17.37 -4.25 -27.76
N ALA A 80 -17.33 -5.04 -28.83
CA ALA A 80 -18.20 -6.20 -29.00
C ALA A 80 -17.41 -7.51 -29.01
N LYS A 81 -17.93 -8.50 -28.30
CA LYS A 81 -17.50 -9.91 -28.40
C LYS A 81 -18.70 -10.73 -28.86
N GLU A 82 -18.51 -11.51 -29.94
CA GLU A 82 -19.58 -12.32 -30.53
C GLU A 82 -20.85 -11.49 -30.87
N GLY A 83 -20.65 -10.22 -31.27
CA GLY A 83 -21.72 -9.29 -31.62
C GLY A 83 -22.49 -8.70 -30.42
N VAL A 84 -22.02 -8.89 -29.18
CA VAL A 84 -22.63 -8.30 -27.97
C VAL A 84 -21.65 -7.30 -27.36
N THR A 85 -22.08 -6.05 -27.21
CA THR A 85 -21.26 -5.01 -26.59
C THR A 85 -21.09 -5.23 -25.09
N LEU A 86 -20.04 -4.64 -24.50
CA LEU A 86 -19.84 -4.69 -23.05
C LEU A 86 -21.04 -4.08 -22.29
N GLU A 87 -21.61 -2.99 -22.82
CA GLU A 87 -22.79 -2.35 -22.24
C GLU A 87 -24.01 -3.28 -22.22
N VAL A 88 -24.32 -3.95 -23.34
CA VAL A 88 -25.43 -4.91 -23.41
C VAL A 88 -25.16 -6.11 -22.51
N TYR A 89 -23.93 -6.61 -22.49
CA TYR A 89 -23.53 -7.70 -21.60
C TYR A 89 -23.74 -7.35 -20.12
N ALA A 90 -23.25 -6.19 -19.67
CA ALA A 90 -23.42 -5.72 -18.29
C ALA A 90 -24.89 -5.49 -17.93
N LYS A 91 -25.69 -4.92 -18.84
CA LYS A 91 -27.13 -4.70 -18.65
C LYS A 91 -27.89 -6.02 -18.47
N CYS A 92 -27.62 -7.02 -19.31
CA CYS A 92 -28.25 -8.33 -19.20
C CYS A 92 -27.89 -9.01 -17.87
N MET A 93 -26.61 -8.97 -17.48
CA MET A 93 -26.15 -9.53 -16.21
C MET A 93 -26.79 -8.83 -15.01
N ALA A 94 -26.90 -7.49 -15.03
CA ALA A 94 -27.52 -6.71 -13.96
C ALA A 94 -29.01 -7.04 -13.76
N LYS A 95 -29.76 -7.18 -14.85
CA LYS A 95 -31.19 -7.58 -14.80
C LYS A 95 -31.37 -9.02 -14.32
N ALA A 96 -30.55 -9.94 -14.80
CA ALA A 96 -30.58 -11.33 -14.35
C ALA A 96 -30.28 -11.44 -12.85
N ALA A 97 -29.32 -10.65 -12.33
CA ALA A 97 -29.04 -10.58 -10.90
C ALA A 97 -30.20 -10.00 -10.08
N ALA A 98 -31.05 -9.17 -10.68
CA ALA A 98 -32.30 -8.69 -10.08
C ALA A 98 -33.43 -9.75 -10.12
N GLY A 99 -33.16 -10.96 -10.59
CA GLY A 99 -34.10 -12.07 -10.64
C GLY A 99 -34.96 -12.13 -11.91
N GLU A 100 -34.67 -11.29 -12.91
CA GLU A 100 -35.32 -11.40 -14.22
C GLU A 100 -34.87 -12.69 -14.94
N ASP A 101 -35.77 -13.28 -15.74
CA ASP A 101 -35.43 -14.44 -16.56
C ASP A 101 -34.38 -14.07 -17.61
N MET A 102 -33.20 -14.70 -17.52
CA MET A 102 -32.06 -14.37 -18.37
C MET A 102 -32.36 -14.56 -19.87
N GLN A 103 -33.14 -15.57 -20.26
CA GLN A 103 -33.50 -15.77 -21.67
C GLN A 103 -34.40 -14.65 -22.18
N ALA A 104 -35.37 -14.21 -21.39
CA ALA A 104 -36.25 -13.09 -21.72
C ALA A 104 -35.47 -11.76 -21.80
N VAL A 105 -34.55 -11.52 -20.88
CA VAL A 105 -33.67 -10.34 -20.87
C VAL A 105 -32.80 -10.28 -22.12
N VAL A 106 -32.15 -11.39 -22.47
CA VAL A 106 -31.31 -11.52 -23.67
C VAL A 106 -32.15 -11.30 -24.94
N ALA A 107 -33.33 -11.91 -25.02
CA ALA A 107 -34.24 -11.74 -26.16
C ALA A 107 -34.72 -10.28 -26.29
N ALA A 108 -34.91 -9.56 -25.19
CA ALA A 108 -35.31 -8.14 -25.20
C ALA A 108 -34.23 -7.22 -25.81
N GLU A 109 -32.96 -7.61 -25.76
CA GLU A 109 -31.87 -6.91 -26.43
C GLU A 109 -31.67 -7.40 -27.89
N GLY A 110 -32.57 -8.24 -28.42
CA GLY A 110 -32.54 -8.73 -29.80
C GLY A 110 -31.52 -9.85 -30.06
N LEU A 111 -31.03 -10.50 -29.01
CA LEU A 111 -30.02 -11.55 -29.10
C LEU A 111 -30.66 -12.95 -29.09
N SER A 112 -30.06 -13.88 -29.82
CA SER A 112 -30.40 -15.30 -29.65
C SER A 112 -29.70 -15.87 -28.41
N TRP A 113 -30.28 -16.92 -27.81
CA TRP A 113 -29.67 -17.57 -26.65
C TRP A 113 -28.28 -18.15 -26.97
N GLU A 114 -28.11 -18.73 -28.16
CA GLU A 114 -26.82 -19.27 -28.60
C GLU A 114 -25.76 -18.15 -28.72
N GLN A 115 -26.13 -16.99 -29.28
CA GLN A 115 -25.24 -15.84 -29.38
C GLN A 115 -24.84 -15.33 -28.00
N TRP A 116 -25.80 -15.26 -27.07
CA TRP A 116 -25.52 -14.87 -25.68
C TRP A 116 -24.52 -15.79 -24.99
N GLN A 117 -24.69 -17.11 -25.11
CA GLN A 117 -23.77 -18.07 -24.49
C GLN A 117 -22.34 -17.89 -25.02
N LYS A 118 -22.19 -17.69 -26.34
CA LYS A 118 -20.89 -17.41 -26.97
C LYS A 118 -20.28 -16.11 -26.45
N ALA A 119 -21.07 -15.04 -26.43
CA ALA A 119 -20.64 -13.74 -25.90
C ALA A 119 -20.25 -13.81 -24.43
N GLN A 120 -21.02 -14.54 -23.61
CA GLN A 120 -20.72 -14.72 -22.19
C GLN A 120 -19.38 -15.43 -21.97
N THR A 121 -19.11 -16.51 -22.71
CA THR A 121 -17.78 -17.16 -22.65
C THR A 121 -16.68 -16.21 -23.08
N ALA A 122 -16.85 -15.49 -24.20
CA ALA A 122 -15.85 -14.57 -24.72
C ALA A 122 -15.55 -13.41 -23.76
N TRP A 123 -16.57 -12.82 -23.14
CA TRP A 123 -16.41 -11.77 -22.14
C TRP A 123 -15.76 -12.28 -20.86
N ASN A 124 -16.14 -13.46 -20.36
CA ASN A 124 -15.50 -14.09 -19.20
C ASN A 124 -14.00 -14.35 -19.47
N THR A 125 -13.66 -14.84 -20.66
CA THR A 125 -12.25 -15.03 -21.05
C THR A 125 -11.52 -13.70 -21.15
N ALA A 126 -12.13 -12.67 -21.74
CA ALA A 126 -11.52 -11.35 -21.86
C ALA A 126 -11.27 -10.69 -20.49
N MET A 127 -12.25 -10.73 -19.58
CA MET A 127 -12.08 -10.23 -18.21
C MET A 127 -11.10 -11.09 -17.39
N GLY A 128 -11.03 -12.40 -17.63
CA GLY A 128 -10.03 -13.27 -17.00
C GLY A 128 -8.59 -12.97 -17.45
N ALA A 129 -8.43 -12.43 -18.65
CA ALA A 129 -7.15 -11.99 -19.20
C ALA A 129 -6.85 -10.50 -18.92
N ASP A 130 -7.79 -9.77 -18.31
CA ASP A 130 -7.66 -8.36 -17.95
C ASP A 130 -6.85 -8.21 -16.65
N HIS A 131 -5.54 -8.47 -16.75
CA HIS A 131 -4.57 -8.31 -15.67
C HIS A 131 -4.47 -6.86 -15.14
N ASP A 132 -4.99 -5.94 -15.95
CA ASP A 132 -4.93 -4.51 -15.77
C ASP A 132 -6.19 -3.97 -15.09
N HIS A 133 -7.21 -4.82 -14.96
CA HIS A 133 -8.53 -4.51 -14.41
C HIS A 133 -9.25 -3.37 -15.11
N HIS A 134 -8.81 -2.94 -16.30
CA HIS A 134 -9.43 -1.85 -17.04
C HIS A 134 -10.82 -2.26 -17.54
N LEU A 135 -10.88 -3.42 -18.21
CA LEU A 135 -12.13 -3.96 -18.74
C LEU A 135 -13.10 -4.34 -17.61
N THR A 136 -12.58 -4.96 -16.56
CA THR A 136 -13.34 -5.41 -15.39
C THR A 136 -13.89 -4.21 -14.61
N THR A 137 -13.13 -3.12 -14.49
CA THR A 137 -13.60 -1.88 -13.87
C THR A 137 -14.72 -1.24 -14.69
N GLN A 138 -14.56 -1.12 -16.01
CA GLN A 138 -15.60 -0.59 -16.89
C GLN A 138 -16.86 -1.46 -16.88
N TYR A 139 -16.72 -2.79 -16.89
CA TYR A 139 -17.83 -3.71 -16.68
C TYR A 139 -18.55 -3.45 -15.35
N GLY A 140 -17.80 -3.32 -14.25
CA GLY A 140 -18.36 -3.05 -12.92
C GLY A 140 -19.16 -1.73 -12.87
N GLN A 141 -18.68 -0.69 -13.55
CA GLN A 141 -19.39 0.59 -13.65
C GLN A 141 -20.69 0.47 -14.45
N LEU A 142 -20.65 -0.22 -15.59
CA LEU A 142 -21.83 -0.47 -16.41
C LEU A 142 -22.84 -1.34 -15.67
N TYR A 143 -22.38 -2.39 -14.97
CA TYR A 143 -23.22 -3.25 -14.16
C TYR A 143 -23.93 -2.43 -13.06
N ALA A 144 -23.17 -1.63 -12.29
CA ALA A 144 -23.70 -0.74 -11.26
C ALA A 144 -24.72 0.27 -11.82
N LYS A 145 -24.49 0.83 -13.02
CA LYS A 145 -25.41 1.72 -13.73
C LYS A 145 -26.74 1.03 -14.04
N TYR A 146 -26.73 -0.26 -14.36
CA TYR A 146 -27.92 -1.01 -14.75
C TYR A 146 -28.60 -1.79 -13.61
N THR A 147 -27.95 -1.99 -12.48
CA THR A 147 -28.57 -2.63 -11.30
C THR A 147 -29.47 -1.62 -10.56
N PRO A 148 -30.80 -1.83 -10.52
CA PRO A 148 -31.72 -0.91 -9.86
C PRO A 148 -31.38 -0.74 -8.38
N GLY A 149 -31.27 0.51 -7.91
CA GLY A 149 -31.01 0.83 -6.52
C GLY A 149 -29.60 0.51 -6.02
N PHE A 150 -28.68 0.06 -6.88
CA PHE A 150 -27.32 -0.31 -6.48
C PHE A 150 -26.60 0.82 -5.74
N GLN A 151 -26.62 2.02 -6.31
CA GLN A 151 -25.97 3.18 -5.68
C GLN A 151 -26.61 3.52 -4.32
N GLN A 152 -27.94 3.44 -4.21
CA GLN A 152 -28.66 3.72 -2.97
C GLN A 152 -28.39 2.66 -1.91
N GLN A 153 -28.26 1.39 -2.30
CA GLN A 153 -27.88 0.29 -1.42
C GLN A 153 -26.44 0.47 -0.92
N MET A 154 -25.50 0.79 -1.80
CA MET A 154 -24.10 1.04 -1.44
C MET A 154 -23.98 2.24 -0.49
N GLU A 155 -24.61 3.36 -0.82
CA GLU A 155 -24.66 4.55 0.05
C GLU A 155 -25.31 4.22 1.40
N GLY A 156 -26.39 3.43 1.41
CA GLY A 156 -27.07 3.00 2.64
C GLY A 156 -26.20 2.09 3.52
N GLN A 157 -25.45 1.16 2.92
CA GLN A 157 -24.53 0.27 3.64
C GLN A 157 -23.36 1.07 4.24
N THR A 158 -22.71 1.93 3.47
CA THR A 158 -21.63 2.79 3.99
C THR A 158 -22.16 3.71 5.09
N ALA A 159 -23.36 4.28 4.94
CA ALA A 159 -23.96 5.11 5.97
C ALA A 159 -24.23 4.32 7.26
N ALA A 160 -24.70 3.07 7.16
CA ALA A 160 -24.94 2.22 8.32
C ALA A 160 -23.64 1.85 9.05
N ILE A 161 -22.55 1.57 8.32
CA ILE A 161 -21.23 1.30 8.91
C ILE A 161 -20.74 2.55 9.67
N MET A 162 -20.79 3.71 9.03
CA MET A 162 -20.33 4.98 9.64
C MET A 162 -21.20 5.39 10.84
N ALA A 163 -22.53 5.20 10.75
CA ALA A 163 -23.41 5.44 11.88
C ALA A 163 -23.12 4.52 13.07
N ALA A 164 -22.79 3.25 12.81
CA ALA A 164 -22.39 2.31 13.85
C ALA A 164 -21.05 2.73 14.50
N GLU A 165 -20.10 3.20 13.71
CA GLU A 165 -18.82 3.73 14.20
C GLU A 165 -19.01 4.98 15.08
N HIS A 166 -19.81 5.95 14.63
CA HIS A 166 -20.17 7.13 15.43
C HIS A 166 -20.85 6.74 16.74
N ALA A 167 -21.82 5.83 16.70
CA ALA A 167 -22.51 5.36 17.90
C ALA A 167 -21.56 4.67 18.89
N GLN A 168 -20.53 3.97 18.40
CA GLN A 168 -19.49 3.39 19.26
C GLN A 168 -18.62 4.46 19.90
N ARG A 169 -18.15 5.47 19.15
CA ARG A 169 -17.37 6.59 19.71
C ARG A 169 -18.18 7.39 20.74
N GLU A 170 -19.45 7.69 20.45
CA GLU A 170 -20.35 8.36 21.40
C GLU A 170 -20.61 7.54 22.67
N ALA A 171 -20.65 6.21 22.56
CA ALA A 171 -20.78 5.31 23.70
C ALA A 171 -19.50 5.24 24.55
N GLY A 172 -18.48 6.03 24.25
CA GLY A 172 -17.20 6.02 24.95
C GLY A 172 -16.44 4.74 24.72
N ARG A 173 -16.61 4.08 23.55
CA ARG A 173 -15.60 3.14 23.07
C ARG A 173 -14.29 3.93 23.09
N PRO A 174 -13.28 3.55 23.90
CA PRO A 174 -11.95 4.15 23.76
C PRO A 174 -11.58 4.00 22.27
N ASP A 175 -10.94 5.02 21.67
CA ASP A 175 -10.68 5.16 20.23
C ASP A 175 -9.73 4.06 19.69
N GLU A 176 -10.07 2.78 19.92
CA GLU A 176 -9.22 1.60 20.14
C GLU A 176 -8.89 1.39 21.63
N PRO A 177 -9.03 0.16 22.18
CA PRO A 177 -8.18 -0.21 23.30
C PRO A 177 -6.78 -0.30 22.70
N GLU A 178 -5.98 0.76 22.86
CA GLU A 178 -4.55 0.59 23.01
C GLU A 178 -4.40 -0.34 24.22
N GLU A 179 -4.38 -1.66 24.01
CA GLU A 179 -3.53 -2.46 24.89
C GLU A 179 -2.17 -1.82 24.71
N GLU A 180 -1.80 -0.99 25.70
CA GLU A 180 -0.54 -0.26 25.72
C GLU A 180 0.53 -1.30 25.42
N TYR A 181 1.26 -1.11 24.32
CA TYR A 181 2.24 -2.09 23.88
C TYR A 181 3.45 -1.94 24.80
N GLU A 182 3.39 -2.62 25.93
CA GLU A 182 4.33 -2.48 27.05
C GLU A 182 5.72 -3.04 26.69
N LEU A 183 6.73 -2.61 27.44
CA LEU A 183 8.10 -3.09 27.29
C LEU A 183 8.20 -4.63 27.43
N GLU A 184 7.40 -5.25 28.30
CA GLU A 184 7.34 -6.70 28.45
C GLU A 184 6.88 -7.42 27.18
N ASP A 185 5.92 -6.85 26.44
CA ASP A 185 5.44 -7.39 25.17
C ASP A 185 6.50 -7.26 24.08
N MET A 186 7.16 -6.10 24.00
CA MET A 186 8.29 -5.90 23.10
C MET A 186 9.38 -6.93 23.35
N ILE A 187 9.79 -7.12 24.62
CA ILE A 187 10.85 -8.08 25.00
C ILE A 187 10.47 -9.51 24.64
N ARG A 188 9.22 -9.91 24.90
CA ARG A 188 8.71 -11.23 24.50
C ARG A 188 8.80 -11.42 22.98
N GLU A 189 8.46 -10.40 22.21
CA GLU A 189 8.42 -10.45 20.75
C GLU A 189 9.79 -10.33 20.09
N LEU A 190 10.81 -9.78 20.76
CA LEU A 190 12.21 -9.87 20.32
C LEU A 190 12.69 -11.33 20.21
N ASP A 191 12.03 -12.29 20.89
CA ASP A 191 12.31 -13.73 20.83
C ASP A 191 11.34 -14.50 19.91
N ASP A 192 10.43 -13.82 19.19
CA ASP A 192 9.47 -14.49 18.31
C ASP A 192 10.18 -15.27 17.19
N PRO A 193 9.74 -16.48 16.83
CA PRO A 193 10.36 -17.23 15.74
C PRO A 193 10.23 -16.55 14.36
N THR A 194 9.31 -15.61 14.21
CA THR A 194 9.05 -14.90 12.96
C THR A 194 9.97 -13.68 12.87
N PRO A 195 10.85 -13.59 11.84
CA PRO A 195 11.77 -12.46 11.70
C PRO A 195 11.06 -11.10 11.73
N ARG A 196 9.95 -10.97 10.99
CA ARG A 196 9.20 -9.72 10.92
C ARG A 196 8.69 -9.24 12.28
N THR A 197 8.12 -10.13 13.09
CA THR A 197 7.65 -9.81 14.45
C THR A 197 8.81 -9.31 15.32
N ARG A 198 9.97 -9.97 15.26
CA ARG A 198 11.18 -9.54 16.00
C ARG A 198 11.67 -8.16 15.54
N TRP A 199 11.66 -7.89 14.24
CA TRP A 199 12.12 -6.60 13.70
C TRP A 199 11.16 -5.46 14.07
N THR A 200 9.85 -5.70 14.01
CA THR A 200 8.85 -4.74 14.50
C THR A 200 9.03 -4.47 16.00
N ALA A 201 9.21 -5.50 16.82
CA ALA A 201 9.52 -5.34 18.24
C ALA A 201 10.83 -4.57 18.48
N ALA A 202 11.86 -4.81 17.66
CA ALA A 202 13.13 -4.08 17.74
C ALA A 202 12.94 -2.57 17.49
N HIS A 203 12.13 -2.20 16.51
CA HIS A 203 11.77 -0.80 16.27
C HIS A 203 11.02 -0.17 17.44
N HIS A 204 10.05 -0.88 18.02
CA HIS A 204 9.36 -0.39 19.22
C HIS A 204 10.30 -0.21 20.43
N VAL A 205 11.28 -1.09 20.60
CA VAL A 205 12.31 -0.94 21.64
C VAL A 205 13.22 0.25 21.35
N ALA A 206 13.57 0.53 20.10
CA ALA A 206 14.32 1.72 19.73
C ALA A 206 13.57 3.02 20.07
N ASN A 207 12.27 3.07 19.74
CA ASN A 207 11.40 4.18 20.14
C ASN A 207 11.33 4.33 21.68
N GLN A 208 11.23 3.21 22.41
CA GLN A 208 11.24 3.23 23.88
C GLN A 208 12.61 3.64 24.45
N TRP A 209 13.71 3.28 23.79
CA TRP A 209 15.06 3.70 24.17
C TRP A 209 15.25 5.20 24.03
N ASP A 210 14.73 5.81 22.96
CA ASP A 210 14.78 7.26 22.72
C ASP A 210 14.15 8.04 23.88
N ILE A 211 12.89 7.71 24.22
CA ILE A 211 12.09 8.47 25.18
C ILE A 211 12.17 7.97 26.63
N GLY A 212 12.68 6.76 26.85
CA GLY A 212 12.62 6.04 28.13
C GLY A 212 13.75 6.35 29.11
N ASP A 213 13.69 5.72 30.29
CA ASP A 213 14.75 5.79 31.30
C ASP A 213 15.92 4.88 30.91
N LYS A 214 16.97 5.47 30.34
CA LYS A 214 18.21 4.81 29.91
C LYS A 214 19.00 4.17 31.06
N SER A 215 18.63 4.44 32.32
CA SER A 215 19.20 3.77 33.48
C SER A 215 18.52 2.43 33.82
N ASP A 216 17.37 2.12 33.22
CA ASP A 216 16.71 0.83 33.38
C ASP A 216 17.53 -0.30 32.72
N PRO A 217 18.06 -1.26 33.51
CA PRO A 217 18.82 -2.38 32.96
C PRO A 217 18.00 -3.28 32.03
N THR A 218 16.66 -3.31 32.19
CA THR A 218 15.75 -4.11 31.37
C THR A 218 15.63 -3.54 29.97
N LEU A 219 15.30 -2.24 29.88
CA LEU A 219 15.28 -1.50 28.63
C LEU A 219 16.65 -1.52 27.93
N LYS A 220 17.74 -1.34 28.67
CA LYS A 220 19.10 -1.44 28.09
C LYS A 220 19.37 -2.81 27.48
N ALA A 221 19.03 -3.90 28.17
CA ALA A 221 19.22 -5.25 27.64
C ALA A 221 18.36 -5.51 26.40
N ALA A 222 17.12 -4.98 26.37
CA ALA A 222 16.25 -5.03 25.20
C ALA A 222 16.85 -4.26 24.02
N ALA A 223 17.36 -3.05 24.26
CA ALA A 223 17.99 -2.20 23.24
C ALA A 223 19.23 -2.84 22.61
N GLU A 224 20.08 -3.50 23.40
CA GLU A 224 21.23 -4.26 22.90
C GLU A 224 20.82 -5.39 21.92
N LYS A 225 19.69 -6.03 22.21
CA LYS A 225 19.12 -7.06 21.34
C LYS A 225 18.46 -6.48 20.09
N ALA A 226 17.72 -5.38 20.25
CA ALA A 226 17.10 -4.63 19.15
C ALA A 226 18.15 -4.13 18.15
N TYR A 227 19.28 -3.60 18.63
CA TYR A 227 20.45 -3.25 17.82
C TYR A 227 20.90 -4.41 16.93
N THR A 228 21.03 -5.62 17.49
CA THR A 228 21.48 -6.80 16.74
C THR A 228 20.46 -7.19 15.67
N LEU A 229 19.17 -7.08 15.99
CA LEU A 229 18.07 -7.40 15.07
C LEU A 229 17.93 -6.36 13.95
N ALA A 230 18.21 -5.08 14.21
CA ALA A 230 18.24 -4.04 13.19
C ALA A 230 19.33 -4.30 12.15
N HIS A 231 20.53 -4.70 12.58
CA HIS A 231 21.58 -5.18 11.66
C HIS A 231 21.15 -6.41 10.87
N GLU A 232 20.57 -7.43 11.53
CA GLU A 232 20.05 -8.64 10.86
C GLU A 232 19.04 -8.27 9.75
N ALA A 233 18.12 -7.34 10.03
CA ALA A 233 17.11 -6.91 9.09
C ALA A 233 17.68 -6.13 7.90
N LEU A 234 18.62 -5.21 8.13
CA LEU A 234 19.30 -4.47 7.04
C LEU A 234 20.14 -5.39 6.15
N ASP A 235 20.79 -6.41 6.72
CA ASP A 235 21.50 -7.42 5.94
C ASP A 235 20.53 -8.33 5.12
N ARG A 236 19.25 -8.39 5.51
CA ARG A 236 18.15 -9.13 4.85
C ARG A 236 17.15 -8.18 4.19
N PHE A 237 17.66 -7.10 3.59
CA PHE A 237 16.86 -6.04 2.97
C PHE A 237 15.78 -6.53 1.98
N ASP A 238 16.01 -7.66 1.29
CA ASP A 238 15.05 -8.25 0.35
C ASP A 238 13.82 -8.90 1.01
N GLU A 239 13.85 -9.09 2.32
CA GLU A 239 12.75 -9.67 3.10
C GLU A 239 11.88 -8.64 3.83
N ILE A 240 12.29 -7.37 3.83
CA ILE A 240 11.57 -6.25 4.45
C ILE A 240 11.07 -5.27 3.41
N THR A 241 10.13 -4.43 3.83
CA THR A 241 9.70 -3.27 3.04
C THR A 241 10.75 -2.15 3.12
N VAL A 242 10.74 -1.28 2.12
CA VAL A 242 11.59 -0.08 2.08
C VAL A 242 11.41 0.78 3.34
N SER A 243 10.16 1.04 3.74
CA SER A 243 9.85 1.82 4.95
C SER A 243 10.33 1.16 6.24
N GLU A 244 10.29 -0.18 6.33
CA GLU A 244 10.84 -0.91 7.49
C GLU A 244 12.37 -0.76 7.54
N ALA A 245 13.05 -0.80 6.40
CA ALA A 245 14.50 -0.59 6.33
C ALA A 245 14.90 0.85 6.72
N GLU A 246 14.14 1.87 6.31
CA GLU A 246 14.35 3.27 6.72
C GLU A 246 14.24 3.42 8.24
N ALA A 247 13.15 2.89 8.82
CA ALA A 247 12.92 2.96 10.26
C ALA A 247 14.07 2.30 11.04
N LEU A 248 14.51 1.10 10.62
CA LEU A 248 15.59 0.38 11.30
C LEU A 248 16.96 1.06 11.13
N ALA A 249 17.21 1.72 10.00
CA ALA A 249 18.40 2.54 9.83
C ALA A 249 18.38 3.76 10.76
N GLN A 250 17.23 4.42 10.89
CA GLN A 250 17.03 5.52 11.85
C GLN A 250 17.24 5.03 13.30
N ASP A 251 16.72 3.85 13.65
CA ASP A 251 16.88 3.25 14.98
C ASP A 251 18.37 3.04 15.32
N LEU A 252 19.19 2.60 14.35
CA LEU A 252 20.64 2.47 14.55
C LEU A 252 21.30 3.83 14.84
N LYS A 253 20.85 4.91 14.19
CA LYS A 253 21.30 6.28 14.48
C LYS A 253 20.89 6.71 15.88
N VAL A 254 19.64 6.47 16.27
CA VAL A 254 19.12 6.77 17.62
C VAL A 254 19.96 6.06 18.68
N PHE A 255 20.30 4.77 18.48
CA PHE A 255 21.17 4.06 19.41
C PHE A 255 22.57 4.71 19.53
N ALA A 256 23.12 5.22 18.44
CA ALA A 256 24.40 5.94 18.45
C ALA A 256 24.30 7.29 19.19
N GLU A 257 23.32 8.12 18.85
CA GLU A 257 23.09 9.45 19.43
C GLU A 257 22.82 9.38 20.94
N GLU A 258 22.08 8.36 21.37
CA GLU A 258 21.71 8.15 22.77
C GLU A 258 22.76 7.36 23.58
N GLY A 259 23.97 7.19 23.04
CA GLY A 259 25.11 6.64 23.75
C GLY A 259 25.02 5.15 24.10
N LEU A 260 24.17 4.39 23.39
CA LEU A 260 24.18 2.92 23.52
C LEU A 260 25.45 2.33 22.88
N LEU A 261 25.91 2.93 21.78
CA LEU A 261 27.01 2.41 20.98
C LEU A 261 28.35 3.04 21.37
N ASP A 262 29.39 2.23 21.38
CA ASP A 262 30.77 2.72 21.35
C ASP A 262 31.18 3.08 19.91
N ALA A 263 32.38 3.66 19.76
CA ALA A 263 32.87 4.10 18.45
C ALA A 263 32.99 2.96 17.41
N GLU A 264 33.30 1.74 17.84
CA GLU A 264 33.42 0.59 16.94
C GLU A 264 32.03 0.16 16.43
N ARG A 265 31.07 -0.01 17.34
CA ARG A 265 29.69 -0.37 16.99
C ARG A 265 28.97 0.71 16.20
N ALA A 266 29.26 1.98 16.48
CA ALA A 266 28.74 3.09 15.69
C ALA A 266 29.30 3.08 14.26
N ALA A 267 30.59 2.80 14.08
CA ALA A 267 31.18 2.65 12.75
C ALA A 267 30.58 1.46 11.99
N ASP A 268 30.38 0.32 12.65
CA ASP A 268 29.73 -0.85 12.05
C ASP A 268 28.29 -0.54 11.61
N SER A 269 27.56 0.24 12.41
CA SER A 269 26.18 0.67 12.10
C SER A 269 26.13 1.61 10.91
N LYS A 270 27.03 2.59 10.85
CA LYS A 270 27.18 3.44 9.66
C LYS A 270 27.43 2.58 8.41
N GLN A 271 28.33 1.60 8.51
CA GLN A 271 28.64 0.72 7.40
C GLN A 271 27.44 -0.14 6.97
N ALA A 272 26.60 -0.61 7.91
CA ALA A 272 25.37 -1.33 7.59
C ALA A 272 24.38 -0.46 6.81
N ILE A 273 24.21 0.80 7.22
CA ILE A 273 23.38 1.79 6.52
C ILE A 273 23.93 2.07 5.12
N GLU A 274 25.24 2.24 4.98
CA GLU A 274 25.88 2.43 3.67
C GLU A 274 25.67 1.21 2.73
N ARG A 275 25.69 -0.01 3.27
CA ARG A 275 25.37 -1.23 2.50
C ARG A 275 23.91 -1.24 2.05
N ALA A 276 22.97 -0.93 2.95
CA ALA A 276 21.56 -0.83 2.62
C ALA A 276 21.30 0.25 1.55
N LEU A 277 21.95 1.42 1.68
CA LEU A 277 21.91 2.49 0.68
C LEU A 277 22.44 2.03 -0.69
N ALA A 278 23.55 1.29 -0.72
CA ALA A 278 24.09 0.75 -1.96
C ALA A 278 23.13 -0.25 -2.63
N GLN A 279 22.51 -1.13 -1.85
CA GLN A 279 21.48 -2.06 -2.33
C GLN A 279 20.24 -1.32 -2.85
N GLY A 280 19.78 -0.28 -2.14
CA GLY A 280 18.68 0.58 -2.57
C GLY A 280 18.95 1.25 -3.92
N ARG A 281 20.18 1.77 -4.12
CA ARG A 281 20.61 2.34 -5.41
C ARG A 281 20.62 1.30 -6.53
N GLU A 282 21.07 0.08 -6.27
CA GLU A 282 21.05 -1.02 -7.25
C GLU A 282 19.62 -1.42 -7.65
N GLN A 283 18.72 -1.55 -6.68
CA GLN A 283 17.31 -1.86 -6.92
C GLN A 283 16.62 -0.74 -7.69
N LEU A 284 16.86 0.53 -7.32
CA LEU A 284 16.35 1.68 -8.05
C LEU A 284 16.77 1.64 -9.53
N ALA A 285 18.06 1.44 -9.81
CA ALA A 285 18.57 1.36 -11.18
C ALA A 285 17.92 0.19 -11.96
N THR A 286 17.67 -0.93 -11.28
CA THR A 286 16.99 -2.10 -11.86
C THR A 286 15.55 -1.76 -12.25
N PHE A 287 14.79 -1.12 -11.35
CA PHE A 287 13.41 -0.70 -11.65
C PHE A 287 13.35 0.37 -12.74
N GLU A 288 14.24 1.36 -12.73
CA GLU A 288 14.30 2.39 -13.78
C GLU A 288 14.59 1.78 -15.16
N THR A 289 15.50 0.81 -15.22
CA THR A 289 15.82 0.06 -16.45
C THR A 289 14.62 -0.74 -16.94
N ALA A 290 13.91 -1.44 -16.04
CA ALA A 290 12.71 -2.20 -16.37
C ALA A 290 11.53 -1.31 -16.79
N PHE A 291 11.45 -0.10 -16.21
CA PHE A 291 10.40 0.88 -16.49
C PHE A 291 10.57 1.56 -17.85
N ALA A 292 11.81 1.81 -18.29
CA ALA A 292 12.11 2.49 -19.56
C ALA A 292 11.28 2.00 -20.78
N PRO A 293 11.17 0.69 -21.09
CA PRO A 293 10.40 0.21 -22.24
C PRO A 293 8.87 0.32 -22.09
N ILE A 294 8.34 0.59 -20.89
CA ILE A 294 6.90 0.70 -20.61
C ILE A 294 6.47 2.11 -20.18
N ARG A 295 7.42 3.04 -20.06
CA ARG A 295 7.20 4.41 -19.58
C ARG A 295 6.04 5.12 -20.26
N ASP A 296 5.95 5.00 -21.59
CA ASP A 296 4.94 5.66 -22.42
C ASP A 296 3.79 4.72 -22.82
N LYS A 297 3.71 3.54 -22.20
CA LYS A 297 2.66 2.55 -22.47
C LYS A 297 1.58 2.63 -21.40
N ALA A 298 0.32 2.52 -21.81
CA ALA A 298 -0.83 2.43 -20.91
C ALA A 298 -0.98 1.00 -20.36
N VAL A 299 0.02 0.53 -19.60
CA VAL A 299 0.04 -0.80 -18.96
C VAL A 299 0.18 -0.65 -17.44
N PRO A 300 -0.44 -1.47 -16.58
CA PRO A 300 -0.41 -1.31 -15.12
C PRO A 300 0.94 -1.58 -14.50
N GLU A 301 1.78 -2.39 -15.16
CA GLU A 301 3.17 -2.54 -14.77
C GLU A 301 3.85 -1.18 -14.69
N ARG A 302 3.43 -0.21 -15.51
CA ARG A 302 3.90 1.17 -15.44
C ARG A 302 3.61 1.79 -14.08
N VAL A 303 2.37 1.73 -13.60
CA VAL A 303 1.98 2.34 -12.31
C VAL A 303 2.66 1.63 -11.15
N LYS A 304 2.69 0.29 -11.17
CA LYS A 304 3.38 -0.51 -10.14
C LYS A 304 4.88 -0.21 -10.11
N MET A 305 5.55 -0.18 -11.25
CA MET A 305 6.98 0.15 -11.34
C MET A 305 7.25 1.61 -10.97
N GLN A 306 6.40 2.55 -11.37
CA GLN A 306 6.52 3.95 -10.99
C GLN A 306 6.41 4.13 -9.47
N SER A 307 5.46 3.44 -8.81
CA SER A 307 5.37 3.44 -7.35
C SER A 307 6.64 2.87 -6.72
N ARG A 308 7.16 1.74 -7.22
CA ARG A 308 8.41 1.17 -6.69
C ARG A 308 9.61 2.10 -6.89
N ILE A 309 9.71 2.75 -8.04
CA ILE A 309 10.76 3.76 -8.30
C ILE A 309 10.64 4.90 -7.29
N GLN A 310 9.43 5.39 -7.02
CA GLN A 310 9.20 6.44 -6.01
C GLN A 310 9.59 5.98 -4.61
N ASP A 311 9.20 4.77 -4.19
CA ASP A 311 9.58 4.19 -2.90
C ASP A 311 11.12 4.15 -2.75
N PHE A 312 11.83 3.62 -3.76
CA PHE A 312 13.29 3.52 -3.72
C PHE A 312 14.03 4.85 -3.90
N GLN A 313 13.42 5.83 -4.56
CA GLN A 313 13.97 7.20 -4.61
C GLN A 313 13.94 7.84 -3.23
N GLY A 314 12.79 7.76 -2.53
CA GLY A 314 12.66 8.22 -1.15
C GLY A 314 13.65 7.52 -0.21
N PHE A 315 13.78 6.20 -0.33
CA PHE A 315 14.77 5.42 0.42
C PHE A 315 16.20 5.88 0.27
N VAL A 316 16.63 6.06 -0.98
CA VAL A 316 18.00 6.48 -1.29
C VAL A 316 18.26 7.89 -0.80
N GLU A 317 17.27 8.78 -0.87
CA GLU A 317 17.33 10.14 -0.31
C GLU A 317 17.49 10.07 1.22
N THR A 318 16.55 9.44 1.92
CA THR A 318 16.55 9.27 3.38
C THR A 318 17.86 8.67 3.90
N LEU A 319 18.32 7.55 3.34
CA LEU A 319 19.56 6.93 3.80
C LEU A 319 20.82 7.73 3.43
N SER A 320 20.80 8.50 2.34
CA SER A 320 21.94 9.37 2.01
C SER A 320 22.05 10.52 3.02
N GLU A 321 20.92 11.13 3.39
CA GLU A 321 20.85 12.14 4.45
C GLU A 321 21.31 11.54 5.79
N LEU A 322 20.84 10.34 6.13
CA LEU A 322 21.20 9.66 7.37
C LEU A 322 22.72 9.40 7.48
N VAL A 323 23.36 8.97 6.39
CA VAL A 323 24.81 8.74 6.34
C VAL A 323 25.60 10.05 6.46
N GLU A 324 25.08 11.16 5.91
CA GLU A 324 25.67 12.49 6.04
C GLU A 324 25.57 13.00 7.48
N GLU A 325 24.37 12.92 8.08
CA GLU A 325 24.14 13.30 9.47
C GLU A 325 24.95 12.44 10.46
N TRP A 326 25.29 11.20 10.10
CA TRP A 326 26.08 10.31 10.96
C TRP A 326 27.45 10.90 11.30
N ASP A 327 28.04 11.70 10.39
CA ASP A 327 29.35 12.32 10.62
C ASP A 327 29.31 13.44 11.67
N ASP A 328 28.12 13.93 12.02
CA ASP A 328 27.91 14.96 13.06
C ASP A 328 27.64 14.36 14.45
N ILE A 329 27.55 13.03 14.59
CA ILE A 329 27.31 12.36 15.88
C ILE A 329 28.57 12.45 16.75
N ASP A 330 28.44 13.07 17.93
CA ASP A 330 29.52 13.15 18.93
C ASP A 330 29.70 11.81 19.65
N LEU A 331 30.51 10.93 19.06
CA LEU A 331 30.79 9.62 19.63
C LEU A 331 31.78 9.73 20.79
N PRO A 332 31.61 8.93 21.87
CA PRO A 332 32.55 8.91 22.97
C PRO A 332 33.96 8.56 22.47
N GLU A 333 34.95 9.39 22.81
CA GLU A 333 36.34 9.15 22.41
C GLU A 333 36.77 7.74 22.85
N ALA A 334 37.18 6.93 21.85
CA ALA A 334 37.74 5.64 22.13
C ALA A 334 38.94 5.80 23.10
N PRO A 335 39.03 5.00 24.17
CA PRO A 335 40.12 5.11 25.12
C PRO A 335 41.45 4.98 24.36
N ALA A 336 42.34 5.95 24.57
CA ALA A 336 43.55 6.22 23.77
C ALA A 336 44.64 5.11 23.76
N GLY A 337 44.30 3.84 23.94
CA GLY A 337 45.23 2.71 24.01
C GLY A 337 44.83 1.45 23.22
N ALA A 338 43.74 1.46 22.43
CA ALA A 338 43.23 0.24 21.78
C ALA A 338 43.61 0.05 20.30
N SER A 339 44.56 0.82 19.75
CA SER A 339 45.04 0.63 18.37
C SER A 339 46.32 -0.22 18.31
N ALA A 340 46.18 -1.53 18.07
CA ALA A 340 47.08 -2.35 17.22
C ALA A 340 46.93 -3.87 17.46
N ALA A 341 45.93 -4.50 16.83
CA ALA A 341 45.93 -5.91 16.38
C ALA A 341 44.57 -6.21 15.74
N GLY A 342 44.38 -6.66 14.51
CA GLY A 342 45.26 -6.94 13.40
C GLY A 342 44.36 -7.39 12.24
N SER A 343 44.45 -6.73 11.09
CA SER A 343 43.81 -7.21 9.86
C SER A 343 44.72 -8.19 9.15
N ALA A 344 44.36 -9.47 9.16
CA ALA A 344 44.87 -10.45 8.19
C ALA A 344 43.88 -11.61 7.97
N ALA A 345 43.66 -11.91 6.69
CA ALA A 345 42.97 -13.05 6.08
C ALA A 345 41.42 -13.01 6.14
N GLY A 346 40.66 -12.99 5.04
CA GLY A 346 40.95 -13.41 3.67
C GLY A 346 40.57 -14.88 3.46
N SER A 347 39.30 -15.16 3.14
CA SER A 347 38.88 -16.40 2.49
C SER A 347 37.40 -16.36 2.05
N THR A 348 37.19 -16.17 0.76
CA THR A 348 36.01 -16.63 0.00
C THR A 348 35.94 -18.16 -0.02
N PRO A 349 34.74 -18.75 0.05
CA PRO A 349 34.30 -19.74 -0.95
C PRO A 349 32.83 -19.47 -1.36
N GLY A 350 32.42 -19.55 -2.62
CA GLY A 350 32.49 -20.72 -3.48
C GLY A 350 31.06 -21.03 -3.96
N SER A 351 30.66 -20.46 -5.10
CA SER A 351 29.36 -20.68 -5.73
C SER A 351 29.19 -22.12 -6.21
N THR A 352 28.03 -22.73 -5.92
CA THR A 352 27.58 -23.99 -6.54
C THR A 352 26.16 -23.79 -7.11
N PRO A 353 25.86 -24.25 -8.34
CA PRO A 353 24.57 -24.03 -8.97
C PRO A 353 23.60 -25.21 -8.80
N GLY A 354 22.30 -24.90 -8.65
CA GLY A 354 21.21 -25.71 -9.18
C GLY A 354 20.36 -26.51 -8.18
N ALA A 355 19.10 -26.08 -7.99
CA ALA A 355 17.99 -26.99 -7.73
C ALA A 355 16.72 -26.46 -8.40
N ALA A 356 16.12 -27.29 -9.24
CA ALA A 356 14.95 -27.02 -10.05
C ALA A 356 13.68 -26.89 -9.21
N ILE A 357 12.90 -25.84 -9.45
CA ILE A 357 11.54 -25.68 -8.92
C ILE A 357 10.61 -26.55 -9.79
N GLN A 358 10.01 -27.57 -9.19
CA GLN A 358 8.83 -28.25 -9.75
C GLN A 358 7.55 -27.52 -9.31
N PRO A 359 6.55 -27.40 -10.20
CA PRO A 359 5.31 -26.69 -9.89
C PRO A 359 4.39 -27.53 -8.98
N ALA A 360 3.88 -26.89 -7.94
CA ALA A 360 2.82 -27.45 -7.11
C ALA A 360 1.52 -27.61 -7.91
N LYS A 361 0.85 -28.75 -7.68
CA LYS A 361 -0.44 -29.12 -8.25
C LYS A 361 -1.52 -28.10 -7.88
N LYS A 362 -2.27 -27.65 -8.89
CA LYS A 362 -3.57 -26.96 -8.76
C LYS A 362 -4.63 -27.98 -8.37
N ASP A 363 -5.27 -27.77 -7.22
CA ASP A 363 -6.61 -28.28 -6.98
C ASP A 363 -7.60 -27.24 -7.51
N ASP A 364 -8.30 -27.62 -8.58
CA ASP A 364 -9.31 -26.83 -9.29
C ASP A 364 -10.62 -26.78 -8.48
N GLU A 365 -10.76 -25.78 -7.61
CA GLU A 365 -12.07 -25.25 -7.16
C GLU A 365 -12.09 -23.71 -7.14
N GLY A 366 -11.41 -23.07 -8.11
CA GLY A 366 -11.26 -21.62 -8.20
C GLY A 366 -11.84 -21.02 -9.48
N GLY A 367 -13.15 -21.19 -9.72
CA GLY A 367 -13.84 -20.42 -10.77
C GLY A 367 -13.90 -18.92 -10.44
N PHE A 368 -14.30 -18.09 -11.42
CA PHE A 368 -14.46 -16.62 -11.36
C PHE A 368 -15.00 -16.04 -10.03
N LEU A 369 -15.86 -16.79 -9.31
CA LEU A 369 -16.35 -16.43 -7.97
C LEU A 369 -15.25 -16.38 -6.89
N GLY A 370 -14.22 -17.22 -6.95
CA GLY A 370 -13.05 -17.16 -6.05
C GLY A 370 -12.18 -15.93 -6.29
N PHE A 371 -12.10 -15.46 -7.54
CA PHE A 371 -11.38 -14.25 -7.93
C PHE A 371 -12.15 -12.97 -7.54
N LEU A 372 -13.48 -12.95 -7.67
CA LEU A 372 -14.27 -11.81 -7.16
C LEU A 372 -14.21 -11.69 -5.62
N LYS A 373 -14.02 -12.82 -4.92
CA LYS A 373 -13.82 -12.84 -3.46
C LYS A 373 -12.46 -12.34 -2.98
N SER A 374 -11.45 -12.26 -3.85
CA SER A 374 -10.10 -11.78 -3.50
C SER A 374 -9.89 -10.29 -3.73
N LEU A 375 -10.83 -9.59 -4.37
CA LEU A 375 -10.81 -8.13 -4.49
C LEU A 375 -11.28 -7.49 -3.16
N PRO A 376 -10.54 -6.56 -2.55
CA PRO A 376 -10.79 -6.12 -1.16
C PRO A 376 -12.22 -5.62 -0.90
N LEU A 377 -12.80 -4.87 -1.84
CA LEU A 377 -14.14 -4.30 -1.73
C LEU A 377 -15.24 -5.26 -2.21
N ILE A 378 -15.04 -5.94 -3.34
CA ILE A 378 -16.04 -6.85 -3.92
C ILE A 378 -16.12 -8.15 -3.12
N GLY A 379 -15.00 -8.63 -2.57
CA GLY A 379 -14.93 -9.81 -1.74
C GLY A 379 -15.55 -9.64 -0.36
N GLN A 380 -15.47 -8.44 0.24
CA GLN A 380 -16.23 -8.12 1.45
C GLN A 380 -17.74 -8.04 1.17
N LEU A 381 -18.14 -7.43 0.06
CA LEU A 381 -19.54 -7.37 -0.40
C LEU A 381 -20.14 -8.76 -0.64
N LEU A 382 -19.42 -9.66 -1.32
CA LEU A 382 -19.90 -11.02 -1.60
C LEU A 382 -19.97 -11.89 -0.35
N LYS A 383 -18.98 -11.80 0.55
CA LYS A 383 -18.99 -12.50 1.85
C LYS A 383 -20.16 -12.07 2.73
N MET A 384 -20.53 -10.79 2.72
CA MET A 384 -21.67 -10.28 3.49
C MET A 384 -23.04 -10.66 2.91
N LEU A 385 -23.11 -10.96 1.60
CA LEU A 385 -24.33 -11.42 0.92
C LEU A 385 -24.51 -12.95 0.96
N GLY A 386 -23.61 -13.69 1.61
CA GLY A 386 -23.68 -15.16 1.73
C GLY A 386 -23.37 -15.92 0.43
N LEU A 387 -22.61 -15.30 -0.49
CA LEU A 387 -22.22 -15.87 -1.79
C LEU A 387 -20.77 -16.33 -1.82
#